data_AF-A0A1G3HWN6-F1
#
_entry.id   AF-A0A1G3HWN6-F1
#
_cell.length_a   1.000
_cell.length_b   1.000
_cell.length_c   1.000
_cell.angle_alpha   90.00
_cell.angle_beta   90.00
_cell.angle_gamma   90.00
#
_symmetry.space_group_name_H-M   'P 1'
#
loop_
_entity.id
_entity.type
_entity.pdbx_description
1 polymer ?
#
loop_
_entity_poly.entity_id
_entity_poly.type
_entity_poly.pdbx_seq_one_letter_code
_entity_poly.pdbx_strand_id
1 'polypeptide(L)'
;MSRNPLVREVPPTSWFFRHPRYMRYMAREITCIFIGAYCVLLVVGLQRLAAGPAAWEGFLLGLRSADSIVFHLLALVAAFYHAATWFNATQKAMPLQIGEDFVPGNLISGAHYAVWVVLSLVVLFLAGVF
;
A
#
# COMPACT_ATOMS: atom_id res chain seq x y z
N MET A 1 -23.49 -46.27 1.93
CA MET A 1 -22.88 -45.11 2.59
C MET A 1 -23.97 -44.09 2.86
N SER A 2 -24.39 -43.90 4.12
CA SER A 2 -25.44 -42.94 4.50
C SER A 2 -24.84 -41.89 5.43
N ARG A 3 -24.18 -40.87 4.87
CA ARG A 3 -23.77 -39.70 5.63
C ARG A 3 -24.28 -38.47 4.89
N ASN A 4 -25.03 -37.63 5.59
CA ASN A 4 -25.46 -36.31 5.12
C ASN A 4 -24.71 -35.24 5.92
N PRO A 5 -23.48 -34.88 5.51
CA PRO A 5 -22.70 -33.89 6.24
C PRO A 5 -23.34 -32.50 6.15
N LEU A 6 -23.46 -31.83 7.30
CA LEU A 6 -23.93 -30.46 7.37
C LEU A 6 -22.90 -29.51 6.75
N VAL A 7 -23.29 -28.74 5.73
CA VAL A 7 -22.48 -27.66 5.14
C VAL A 7 -22.90 -26.33 5.73
N ARG A 8 -21.97 -25.60 6.34
CA ARG A 8 -22.25 -24.29 6.92
C ARG A 8 -22.24 -23.22 5.84
N GLU A 9 -23.27 -22.37 5.82
CA GLU A 9 -23.33 -21.23 4.92
C GLU A 9 -22.35 -20.12 5.33
N VAL A 10 -21.62 -19.61 4.34
CA VAL A 10 -20.73 -18.46 4.48
C VAL A 10 -21.26 -17.33 3.60
N PRO A 11 -21.71 -16.20 4.19
CA PRO A 11 -22.20 -15.06 3.44
C PRO A 11 -21.12 -14.52 2.48
N PRO A 12 -21.44 -14.30 1.20
CA PRO A 12 -20.43 -13.94 0.21
C PRO A 12 -19.81 -12.55 0.46
N THR A 13 -20.57 -11.62 1.03
CA THR A 13 -20.18 -10.20 1.14
C THR A 13 -19.90 -9.72 2.56
N SER A 14 -20.21 -10.51 3.59
CA SER A 14 -20.10 -10.09 4.99
C SER A 14 -19.30 -11.06 5.86
N TRP A 15 -18.73 -12.12 5.28
CA TRP A 15 -17.93 -13.10 6.03
C TRP A 15 -16.77 -12.45 6.79
N PHE A 16 -16.17 -11.38 6.26
CA PHE A 16 -15.02 -10.74 6.85
C PHE A 16 -15.32 -9.90 8.09
N PHE A 17 -16.58 -9.51 8.32
CA PHE A 17 -16.98 -8.83 9.57
C PHE A 17 -17.01 -9.78 10.78
N ARG A 18 -16.94 -11.10 10.54
CA ARG A 18 -17.04 -12.11 11.59
C ARG A 18 -15.80 -12.18 12.49
N HIS A 19 -14.65 -11.69 12.05
CA HIS A 19 -13.42 -11.78 12.84
C HIS A 19 -12.44 -10.63 12.53
N PRO A 20 -11.79 -10.03 13.55
CA PRO A 20 -10.86 -8.92 13.35
C PRO A 20 -9.70 -9.22 12.40
N ARG A 21 -9.24 -10.47 12.30
CA ARG A 21 -8.21 -10.86 11.32
C ARG A 21 -8.69 -10.73 9.88
N TYR A 22 -9.95 -11.05 9.60
CA TYR A 22 -10.51 -10.91 8.25
C TYR A 22 -10.74 -9.44 7.92
N MET A 23 -11.16 -8.63 8.89
CA MET A 23 -11.25 -7.18 8.71
C MET A 23 -9.89 -6.55 8.38
N ARG A 24 -8.82 -6.93 9.09
CA ARG A 24 -7.46 -6.45 8.77
C ARG A 24 -6.97 -6.90 7.39
N TYR A 25 -7.31 -8.13 7.00
CA TYR A 25 -7.05 -8.63 5.65
C TYR A 25 -7.78 -7.78 4.60
N MET A 26 -9.08 -7.56 4.75
CA MET A 26 -9.85 -6.74 3.80
C MET A 26 -9.38 -5.29 3.78
N ALA A 27 -9.04 -4.71 4.94
CA ALA A 27 -8.44 -3.38 5.01
C ALA A 27 -7.14 -3.29 4.20
N ARG A 28 -6.34 -4.36 4.15
CA ARG A 28 -5.12 -4.41 3.33
C ARG A 28 -5.49 -4.38 1.86
N GLU A 29 -6.44 -5.21 1.43
CA GLU A 29 -6.87 -5.22 0.03
C GLU A 29 -7.43 -3.87 -0.41
N ILE A 30 -8.22 -3.19 0.43
CA ILE A 30 -8.81 -1.88 0.12
C ILE A 30 -7.76 -0.80 -0.16
N THR A 31 -6.53 -0.93 0.36
CA THR A 31 -5.45 0.02 0.04
C THR A 31 -5.18 0.14 -1.46
N CYS A 32 -5.49 -0.90 -2.25
CA CYS A 32 -5.28 -0.90 -3.70
C CYS A 32 -6.10 0.19 -4.41
N ILE A 33 -7.26 0.57 -3.87
CA ILE A 33 -8.12 1.62 -4.45
C ILE A 33 -7.40 2.96 -4.36
N PHE A 34 -6.81 3.28 -3.21
CA PHE A 34 -6.06 4.52 -3.00
C PHE A 34 -4.78 4.55 -3.82
N ILE A 35 -4.04 3.44 -3.85
CA ILE A 35 -2.81 3.33 -4.64
C ILE A 35 -3.12 3.47 -6.14
N GLY A 36 -4.14 2.77 -6.64
CA GLY A 36 -4.59 2.86 -8.03
C GLY A 36 -5.05 4.27 -8.40
N ALA A 37 -5.85 4.92 -7.55
CA ALA A 37 -6.26 6.30 -7.75
C ALA A 37 -5.06 7.27 -7.78
N TYR A 38 -4.07 7.07 -6.91
CA TYR A 38 -2.85 7.87 -6.90
C TYR A 38 -2.00 7.65 -8.18
N CYS A 39 -1.91 6.42 -8.68
CA CYS A 39 -1.27 6.14 -9.97
C CYS A 39 -1.95 6.89 -11.12
N VAL A 40 -3.29 6.92 -11.16
CA VAL A 40 -4.04 7.71 -12.15
C VAL A 40 -3.75 9.20 -12.00
N LEU A 41 -3.72 9.73 -10.77
CA LEU A 41 -3.35 11.13 -10.51
C LEU A 41 -1.95 11.46 -11.08
N LEU A 42 -0.97 10.58 -10.88
CA LEU A 42 0.38 10.76 -11.43
C LEU A 42 0.40 10.74 -12.96
N VAL A 43 -0.36 9.84 -13.60
CA VAL A 43 -0.50 9.81 -15.06
C VAL A 43 -1.14 11.09 -15.59
N VAL A 44 -2.16 11.60 -14.90
CA VAL A 44 -2.75 12.91 -15.22
C VAL A 44 -1.71 14.02 -15.04
N GLY A 45 -0.94 14.01 -13.96
CA GLY A 45 0.16 14.95 -13.74
C GLY A 45 1.18 14.95 -14.87
N LEU A 46 1.60 13.77 -15.33
CA LEU A 46 2.51 13.61 -16.47
C LEU A 46 1.91 14.17 -17.76
N GLN A 47 0.63 13.89 -18.03
CA GLN A 47 -0.08 14.43 -19.19
C GLN A 47 -0.18 15.96 -19.13
N ARG A 48 -0.46 16.54 -17.95
CA ARG A 48 -0.56 17.99 -17.75
C ARG A 48 0.79 18.68 -17.90
N LEU A 49 1.85 18.04 -17.42
CA LEU A 49 3.23 18.51 -17.62
C LEU A 49 3.59 18.55 -19.12
N ALA A 50 3.25 17.50 -19.86
CA ALA A 50 3.48 17.44 -21.31
C ALA A 50 2.65 18.46 -22.12
N ALA A 51 1.48 18.86 -21.61
CA ALA A 51 0.60 19.83 -22.25
C ALA A 51 1.06 21.29 -22.10
N GLY A 52 2.15 21.54 -21.38
CA GLY A 52 2.79 22.85 -21.27
C GLY A 52 2.46 23.62 -19.98
N PRO A 53 3.08 24.80 -19.80
CA PRO A 53 3.12 25.48 -18.49
C PRO A 53 1.74 25.81 -17.91
N ALA A 54 0.81 26.31 -18.74
CA ALA A 54 -0.52 26.68 -18.27
C ALA A 54 -1.32 25.47 -17.74
N ALA A 55 -1.19 24.31 -18.39
CA ALA A 55 -1.86 23.08 -17.95
C ALA A 55 -1.24 22.52 -16.66
N TRP A 56 0.08 22.63 -16.53
CA TRP A 56 0.81 22.24 -15.32
C TRP A 56 0.44 23.11 -14.12
N GLU A 57 0.41 24.44 -14.29
CA GLU A 57 -0.01 25.36 -13.22
C GLU A 57 -1.46 25.10 -12.77
N GLY A 58 -2.36 24.82 -13.72
CA GLY A 58 -3.73 24.42 -13.40
C GLY A 58 -3.81 23.13 -12.58
N PHE A 59 -2.95 22.15 -12.89
CA PHE A 59 -2.84 20.91 -12.12
C PHE A 59 -2.32 21.19 -10.69
N LEU A 60 -1.25 21.97 -10.56
CA LEU A 60 -0.70 22.36 -9.25
C LEU A 60 -1.71 23.12 -8.39
N LEU A 61 -2.50 24.02 -8.99
CA LEU A 61 -3.57 24.72 -8.29
C LEU A 61 -4.63 23.74 -7.78
N GLY A 62 -5.01 22.76 -8.60
CA GLY A 62 -5.92 21.68 -8.19
C GLY A 62 -5.38 20.88 -7.01
N LEU A 63 -4.08 20.59 -6.99
CA LEU A 63 -3.43 19.86 -5.87
C LEU A 63 -3.50 20.61 -4.54
N ARG A 64 -3.58 21.94 -4.56
CA ARG A 64 -3.69 22.79 -3.36
C ARG A 64 -5.10 22.88 -2.77
N SER A 65 -6.11 22.33 -3.45
CA SER A 65 -7.48 22.30 -2.93
C SER A 65 -7.60 21.44 -1.67
N ALA A 66 -8.57 21.77 -0.81
CA ALA A 66 -8.82 21.03 0.42
C ALA A 66 -9.11 19.53 0.15
N ASP A 67 -9.95 19.25 -0.84
CA ASP A 67 -10.31 17.87 -1.23
C ASP A 67 -9.09 17.09 -1.70
N SER A 68 -8.21 17.72 -2.48
CA SER A 68 -6.95 17.11 -2.90
C SER A 68 -6.06 16.79 -1.71
N ILE A 69 -5.88 17.72 -0.77
CA ILE A 69 -5.06 17.50 0.43
C ILE A 69 -5.61 16.34 1.27
N VAL A 70 -6.93 16.30 1.48
CA VAL A 70 -7.59 15.18 2.19
C VAL A 70 -7.33 13.86 1.47
N PHE A 71 -7.49 13.82 0.15
CA PHE A 71 -7.19 12.63 -0.64
C PHE A 71 -5.73 12.17 -0.48
N HIS A 72 -4.76 13.09 -0.55
CA HIS A 72 -3.34 12.73 -0.41
C HIS A 72 -3.01 12.18 0.98
N LEU A 73 -3.61 12.73 2.04
CA LEU A 73 -3.45 12.20 3.40
C LEU A 73 -4.03 10.79 3.53
N LEU A 74 -5.21 10.54 2.97
CA LEU A 74 -5.82 9.21 2.97
C LEU A 74 -4.98 8.22 2.15
N ALA A 75 -4.51 8.63 0.98
CA ALA A 75 -3.63 7.83 0.13
C ALA A 75 -2.30 7.50 0.83
N LEU A 76 -1.75 8.47 1.57
CA LEU A 76 -0.53 8.28 2.35
C LEU A 76 -0.73 7.27 3.49
N VAL A 77 -1.82 7.38 4.25
CA VAL A 77 -2.17 6.40 5.30
C VAL A 77 -2.36 5.01 4.71
N ALA A 78 -3.06 4.91 3.57
CA ALA A 78 -3.25 3.64 2.87
C ALA A 78 -1.91 3.06 2.39
N ALA A 79 -1.01 3.88 1.85
CA ALA A 79 0.31 3.45 1.40
C ALA A 79 1.20 2.97 2.57
N PHE A 80 1.18 3.65 3.71
CA PHE A 80 1.89 3.19 4.91
C PHE A 80 1.36 1.84 5.41
N TYR A 81 0.03 1.69 5.50
CA TYR A 81 -0.59 0.41 5.91
C TYR A 81 -0.27 -0.71 4.90
N HIS A 82 -0.33 -0.41 3.61
CA HIS A 82 0.06 -1.33 2.54
C HIS A 82 1.51 -1.79 2.67
N ALA A 83 2.45 -0.85 2.73
CA ALA A 83 3.88 -1.15 2.86
C ALA A 83 4.17 -1.99 4.12
N ALA A 84 3.60 -1.61 5.26
CA ALA A 84 3.83 -2.32 6.52
C ALA A 84 3.32 -3.78 6.48
N THR A 85 2.15 -4.01 5.90
CA THR A 85 1.62 -5.37 5.73
C THR A 85 2.39 -6.17 4.70
N TRP A 86 2.89 -5.53 3.63
CA TRP A 86 3.73 -6.16 2.62
C TRP A 86 5.08 -6.61 3.18
N PHE A 87 5.80 -5.74 3.89
CA PHE A 87 7.11 -6.07 4.49
C PHE A 87 7.03 -7.19 5.52
N ASN A 88 5.91 -7.33 6.21
CA ASN A 88 5.68 -8.45 7.14
C ASN A 88 5.23 -9.73 6.44
N ALA A 89 4.74 -9.64 5.20
CA ALA A 89 4.41 -10.81 4.38
C ALA A 89 5.65 -11.38 3.68
N THR A 90 6.63 -10.53 3.31
CA THR A 90 7.83 -10.97 2.56
C THR A 90 8.63 -12.04 3.28
N GLN A 91 8.78 -11.95 4.60
CA GLN A 91 9.49 -12.96 5.40
C GLN A 91 8.90 -14.37 5.29
N LYS A 92 7.60 -14.49 4.99
CA LYS A 92 6.91 -15.79 4.84
C LYS A 92 6.96 -16.30 3.41
N ALA A 93 6.96 -15.39 2.44
CA ALA A 93 6.98 -15.72 1.02
C ALA A 93 8.39 -16.04 0.51
N MET A 94 9.42 -15.46 1.14
CA MET A 94 10.83 -15.58 0.73
C MET A 94 11.70 -15.96 1.94
N PRO A 95 11.60 -17.21 2.44
CA PRO A 95 12.50 -17.68 3.47
C PRO A 95 13.93 -17.72 2.92
N LEU A 96 14.86 -17.07 3.62
CA LEU A 96 16.27 -17.02 3.24
C LEU A 96 17.06 -18.01 4.11
N GLN A 97 17.67 -19.00 3.47
CA GLN A 97 18.56 -19.95 4.13
C GLN A 97 20.02 -19.54 3.92
N ILE A 98 20.81 -19.53 4.99
CA ILE A 98 22.25 -19.27 4.97
C ILE A 98 22.93 -20.43 5.70
N GLY A 99 23.61 -21.29 4.93
CA GLY A 99 24.15 -22.55 5.45
C GLY A 99 23.02 -23.48 5.90
N GLU A 100 23.11 -23.95 7.13
CA GLU A 100 22.12 -24.86 7.73
C GLU A 100 20.94 -24.13 8.40
N ASP A 101 21.02 -22.79 8.54
CA ASP A 101 20.05 -22.00 9.29
C ASP A 101 19.19 -21.10 8.39
N PHE A 102 17.95 -20.86 8.81
CA PHE A 102 17.11 -19.83 8.22
C PHE A 102 17.30 -18.49 8.91
N VAL A 103 17.41 -17.44 8.10
CA VAL A 103 17.44 -16.07 8.60
C VAL A 103 16.14 -15.75 9.33
N PRO A 104 16.20 -15.20 10.55
CA PRO A 104 15.01 -14.79 11.28
C PRO A 104 14.14 -13.83 10.47
N GLY A 105 12.83 -14.12 10.36
CA GLY A 105 11.92 -13.34 9.52
C GLY A 105 11.80 -11.86 9.93
N ASN A 106 11.98 -11.56 11.22
CA ASN A 106 12.03 -10.19 11.73
C ASN A 106 13.24 -9.40 11.20
N LEU A 107 14.38 -10.06 10.94
CA LEU A 107 15.54 -9.43 10.33
C LEU A 107 15.25 -9.06 8.86
N ILE A 108 14.55 -9.94 8.13
CA ILE A 108 14.12 -9.68 6.75
C ILE A 108 13.18 -8.48 6.70
N SER A 109 12.13 -8.46 7.53
CA SER A 109 11.21 -7.31 7.58
C SER A 109 11.91 -6.03 8.05
N GLY A 110 12.79 -6.11 9.06
CA GLY A 110 13.58 -4.99 9.54
C GLY A 110 14.45 -4.36 8.44
N ALA A 111 15.08 -5.19 7.61
CA ALA A 111 15.86 -4.72 6.46
C ALA A 111 14.98 -3.97 5.44
N HIS A 112 13.76 -4.44 5.16
CA HIS A 112 12.83 -3.73 4.28
C HIS A 112 12.47 -2.34 4.82
N TYR A 113 12.16 -2.23 6.12
CA TYR A 113 11.89 -0.94 6.75
C TYR A 113 13.11 0.00 6.68
N ALA A 114 14.31 -0.52 6.96
CA ALA A 114 15.53 0.27 6.91
C ALA A 114 15.79 0.82 5.49
N VAL A 115 15.73 -0.05 4.47
CA VAL A 115 15.89 0.37 3.06
C VAL A 115 14.82 1.37 2.67
N TRP A 116 13.58 1.15 3.06
CA TRP A 116 12.48 2.06 2.75
C TRP A 116 12.65 3.46 3.38
N VAL A 117 13.11 3.55 4.62
CA VAL A 117 13.43 4.83 5.28
C VAL A 117 14.56 5.54 4.54
N VAL A 118 15.66 4.83 4.23
CA VAL A 118 16.81 5.41 3.50
C VAL A 118 16.38 5.92 2.13
N LEU A 119 15.63 5.13 1.36
CA LEU A 119 15.13 5.54 0.05
C LEU A 119 14.19 6.75 0.15
N SER A 120 13.33 6.79 1.17
CA SER A 120 12.44 7.94 1.40
C SER A 120 13.25 9.22 1.66
N LEU A 121 14.32 9.15 2.47
CA LEU A 121 15.21 10.28 2.71
C LEU A 121 15.95 10.73 1.45
N VAL A 122 16.45 9.79 0.65
CA VAL A 122 17.10 10.10 -0.64
C VAL A 122 16.13 10.80 -1.58
N VAL A 123 14.88 10.32 -1.70
CA VAL A 123 13.87 10.95 -2.54
C VAL A 123 13.54 12.36 -2.05
N LEU A 124 13.39 12.58 -0.74
CA LEU A 124 13.13 13.90 -0.19
C LEU A 124 14.29 14.88 -0.42
N PHE A 125 15.54 14.40 -0.28
CA PHE A 125 16.74 15.17 -0.60
C PHE A 125 16.79 15.57 -2.09
N LEU A 126 16.59 14.60 -3.00
CA LEU A 126 16.58 14.87 -4.44
C LEU A 126 15.42 15.79 -4.88
N ALA A 127 14.30 15.76 -4.14
CA ALA A 127 13.17 16.66 -4.34
C ALA A 127 13.41 18.08 -3.78
N GLY A 128 14.54 18.32 -3.10
CA GLY A 128 14.89 19.63 -2.53
C GLY A 128 14.05 20.03 -1.32
N VAL A 129 13.55 19.05 -0.56
CA VAL A 129 12.75 19.31 0.65
C VAL A 129 13.59 19.88 1.79
N PHE A 130 14.87 19.47 1.86
CA PHE A 130 15.86 19.95 2.81
C PHE A 130 17.25 20.01 2.17
#